data_AF-G1K014-F1
#
_entry.id   AF-G1K014-F1
#
_cell.length_a   1.000
_cell.length_b   1.000
_cell.length_c   1.000
_cell.angle_alpha   90.00
_cell.angle_beta   90.00
_cell.angle_gamma   90.00
#
_symmetry.space_group_name_H-M   'P 1'
#
loop_
_entity.id
_entity.type
_entity.pdbx_description
1 polymer ?
#
loop_
_entity_poly.entity_id
_entity_poly.type
_entity_poly.pdbx_seq_one_letter_code
_entity_poly.pdbx_strand_id
1 'polypeptide(L)'
;INSAIASGNRCGGGSCPSSTITPALAYFPRGTYLVSSPIVAYYYTQLIGDAKDPPTLLASASFSGMAVIDADPYIPGGGGAQFYTNQNNFFRSVRNFVIDVRNVPATDSQGTGIHWQVAQATSLMNIVFQMSTSADTAHQGIWMENGRLGR
;
A
#
# COMPACT_ATOMS: atom_id res chain seq x y z
N ILE A 1 -2.76 -12.26 2.64
CA ILE A 1 -2.34 -11.32 1.57
C ILE A 1 -0.82 -11.18 1.51
N ASN A 2 -0.16 -10.66 2.56
CA ASN A 2 1.30 -10.46 2.56
C ASN A 2 2.12 -11.71 2.21
N SER A 3 1.73 -12.91 2.66
CA SER A 3 2.42 -14.16 2.28
C SER A 3 2.39 -14.43 0.77
N ALA A 4 1.29 -14.10 0.08
CA ALA A 4 1.19 -14.25 -1.37
C ALA A 4 2.10 -13.25 -2.10
N ILE A 5 2.25 -12.04 -1.55
CA ILE A 5 3.15 -11.00 -2.09
C ILE A 5 4.61 -11.37 -1.85
N ALA A 6 4.97 -11.95 -0.70
CA ALA A 6 6.35 -12.25 -0.33
C ALA A 6 6.87 -13.61 -0.85
N SER A 7 5.98 -14.49 -1.32
CA SER A 7 6.34 -15.84 -1.80
C SER A 7 7.36 -15.81 -2.93
N GLY A 8 8.33 -16.72 -2.90
CA GLY A 8 9.34 -16.89 -3.95
C GLY A 8 10.63 -16.08 -3.74
N ASN A 9 11.05 -15.85 -2.49
CA ASN A 9 12.30 -15.13 -2.14
C ASN A 9 12.42 -13.76 -2.84
N ARG A 10 11.34 -12.98 -2.75
CA ARG A 10 11.24 -11.69 -3.45
C ARG A 10 12.00 -10.58 -2.75
N CYS A 11 12.23 -9.50 -3.48
CA CYS A 11 12.91 -8.32 -2.97
C CYS A 11 12.03 -7.52 -1.98
N GLY A 12 12.37 -7.60 -0.70
CA GLY A 12 11.73 -6.85 0.39
C GLY A 12 12.42 -7.12 1.73
N GLY A 13 11.76 -6.78 2.83
CA GLY A 13 12.28 -7.00 4.18
C GLY A 13 13.44 -6.09 4.59
N GLY A 14 13.74 -5.03 3.81
CA GLY A 14 14.82 -4.08 4.08
C GLY A 14 16.24 -4.58 3.77
N SER A 15 16.40 -5.81 3.29
CA SER A 15 17.70 -6.39 2.92
C SER A 15 18.00 -6.34 1.41
N CYS A 16 16.98 -6.05 0.59
CA CYS A 16 17.08 -5.99 -0.86
C CYS A 16 16.77 -4.57 -1.37
N PRO A 17 17.72 -3.87 -2.01
CA PRO A 17 17.52 -2.48 -2.43
C PRO A 17 16.65 -2.33 -3.69
N SER A 18 16.69 -3.30 -4.62
CA SER A 18 15.86 -3.35 -5.83
C SER A 18 16.00 -4.72 -6.51
N SER A 19 15.06 -5.10 -7.39
CA SER A 19 15.16 -6.30 -8.22
C SER A 19 14.28 -6.21 -9.45
N THR A 20 14.74 -6.73 -10.59
CA THR A 20 13.96 -6.90 -11.83
C THR A 20 13.63 -8.35 -12.15
N ILE A 21 14.19 -9.30 -11.39
CA ILE A 21 14.08 -10.75 -11.64
C ILE A 21 13.06 -11.45 -10.73
N THR A 22 12.44 -10.71 -9.79
CA THR A 22 11.40 -11.23 -8.89
C THR A 22 10.07 -10.45 -8.99
N PRO A 23 9.50 -10.26 -10.20
CA PRO A 23 8.21 -9.58 -10.35
C PRO A 23 7.08 -10.41 -9.72
N ALA A 24 6.02 -9.74 -9.25
CA ALA A 24 4.80 -10.43 -8.85
C ALA A 24 3.54 -9.67 -9.27
N LEU A 25 2.52 -10.43 -9.65
CA LEU A 25 1.15 -9.98 -9.82
C LEU A 25 0.31 -10.66 -8.74
N ALA A 26 -0.19 -9.88 -7.78
CA ALA A 26 -1.13 -10.35 -6.78
C ALA A 26 -2.54 -9.96 -7.22
N TYR A 27 -3.33 -10.97 -7.60
CA TYR A 27 -4.72 -10.80 -8.03
C TYR A 27 -5.68 -10.94 -6.85
N PHE A 28 -6.67 -10.05 -6.78
CA PHE A 28 -7.72 -10.02 -5.78
C PHE A 28 -9.06 -10.20 -6.48
N PRO A 29 -9.67 -11.40 -6.40
CA PRO A 29 -11.05 -11.60 -6.82
C PRO A 29 -12.00 -10.65 -6.08
N ARG A 30 -13.23 -10.51 -6.58
CA ARG A 30 -14.28 -9.76 -5.88
C ARG A 30 -14.42 -10.22 -4.43
N GLY A 31 -14.66 -9.28 -3.52
CA GLY A 31 -14.88 -9.57 -2.11
C GLY A 31 -14.42 -8.45 -1.20
N THR A 32 -14.63 -8.65 0.09
CA THR A 32 -14.16 -7.74 1.14
C THR A 32 -13.05 -8.42 1.93
N TYR A 33 -11.88 -7.82 1.93
CA TYR A 33 -10.69 -8.28 2.63
C TYR A 33 -10.49 -7.42 3.87
N LEU A 34 -10.83 -7.96 5.04
CA LEU A 34 -10.53 -7.31 6.31
C LEU A 34 -9.03 -7.36 6.56
N VAL A 35 -8.42 -6.20 6.82
CA VAL A 35 -6.99 -6.07 7.13
C VAL A 35 -6.80 -5.27 8.40
N SER A 36 -5.90 -5.74 9.26
CA SER A 36 -5.57 -5.10 10.54
C SER A 36 -4.13 -4.58 10.59
N SER A 37 -3.37 -4.76 9.51
CA SER A 37 -2.01 -4.28 9.34
C SER A 37 -1.71 -4.04 7.85
N PRO A 38 -0.66 -3.27 7.52
CA PRO A 38 -0.37 -2.90 6.13
C PRO A 38 -0.19 -4.09 5.19
N ILE A 39 -0.74 -3.95 3.99
CA ILE A 39 -0.37 -4.78 2.84
C ILE A 39 0.94 -4.21 2.29
N VAL A 40 2.03 -4.92 2.55
CA VAL A 40 3.36 -4.48 2.12
C VAL A 40 3.56 -4.87 0.66
N ALA A 41 3.51 -3.89 -0.23
CA ALA A 41 3.84 -4.10 -1.63
C ALA A 41 5.37 -4.24 -1.73
N TYR A 42 5.87 -5.44 -1.99
CA TYR A 42 7.31 -5.67 -2.22
C TYR A 42 7.75 -5.01 -3.54
N TYR A 43 9.06 -4.88 -3.76
CA TYR A 43 9.59 -4.28 -4.98
C TYR A 43 9.04 -5.00 -6.22
N TYR A 44 8.78 -4.28 -7.31
CA TYR A 44 8.25 -4.84 -8.57
C TYR A 44 6.94 -5.65 -8.41
N THR A 45 6.00 -5.15 -7.59
CA THR A 45 4.70 -5.80 -7.36
C THR A 45 3.56 -5.02 -8.03
N GLN A 46 2.65 -5.75 -8.67
CA GLN A 46 1.36 -5.25 -9.12
C GLN A 46 0.25 -5.85 -8.25
N LEU A 47 -0.52 -5.00 -7.56
CA LEU A 47 -1.75 -5.37 -6.88
C LEU A 47 -2.92 -5.08 -7.82
N ILE A 48 -3.70 -6.10 -8.15
CA ILE A 48 -4.77 -5.99 -9.15
C ILE A 48 -6.04 -6.59 -8.58
N GLY A 49 -7.04 -5.76 -8.36
CA GLY A 49 -8.40 -6.23 -8.11
C GLY A 49 -9.14 -6.60 -9.40
N ASP A 50 -10.19 -7.39 -9.24
CA ASP A 50 -11.17 -7.65 -10.29
C ASP A 50 -11.69 -6.31 -10.87
N ALA A 51 -11.59 -6.14 -12.19
CA ALA A 51 -11.94 -4.89 -12.84
C ALA A 51 -13.45 -4.69 -13.01
N LYS A 52 -14.24 -5.78 -13.00
CA LYS A 52 -15.70 -5.72 -13.15
C LYS A 52 -16.36 -5.41 -11.81
N ASP A 53 -15.88 -6.07 -10.77
CA ASP A 53 -16.38 -5.93 -9.40
C ASP A 53 -15.19 -5.66 -8.44
N PRO A 54 -14.70 -4.40 -8.35
CA PRO A 54 -13.54 -4.06 -7.55
C PRO A 54 -13.65 -4.53 -6.10
N PRO A 55 -12.67 -5.30 -5.58
CA PRO A 55 -12.68 -5.74 -4.19
C PRO A 55 -12.44 -4.58 -3.21
N THR A 56 -12.97 -4.75 -2.00
CA THR A 56 -12.77 -3.81 -0.90
C THR A 56 -11.65 -4.29 0.01
N LEU A 57 -10.65 -3.43 0.22
CA LEU A 57 -9.70 -3.55 1.32
C LEU A 57 -10.28 -2.78 2.50
N LEU A 58 -10.79 -3.50 3.49
CA LEU A 58 -11.45 -2.91 4.66
C LEU A 58 -10.46 -2.90 5.83
N ALA A 59 -10.04 -1.71 6.25
CA ALA A 59 -9.25 -1.57 7.48
C ALA A 59 -10.13 -1.96 8.68
N SER A 60 -9.60 -2.74 9.61
CA SER A 60 -10.29 -3.04 10.86
C SER A 60 -10.31 -1.81 11.77
N ALA A 61 -11.22 -1.78 12.75
CA ALA A 61 -11.24 -0.72 13.75
C ALA A 61 -9.97 -0.66 14.61
N SER A 62 -9.23 -1.77 14.68
CA SER A 62 -7.95 -1.92 15.35
C SER A 62 -6.75 -1.86 14.40
N PHE A 63 -6.95 -1.35 13.17
CA PHE A 63 -5.87 -1.28 12.19
C PHE A 63 -4.67 -0.52 12.75
N SER A 64 -3.48 -1.10 12.61
CA SER A 64 -2.24 -0.50 13.07
C SER A 64 -1.17 -0.62 12.01
N GLY A 65 -0.58 0.52 11.67
CA GLY A 65 0.44 0.65 10.62
C GLY A 65 0.31 1.98 9.89
N MET A 66 1.20 2.20 8.93
CA MET A 66 1.30 3.48 8.23
C MET A 66 0.12 3.73 7.28
N ALA A 67 -0.31 2.70 6.55
CA ALA A 67 -1.41 2.76 5.59
C ALA A 67 -1.91 1.35 5.24
N VAL A 68 -3.13 1.24 4.70
CA VAL A 68 -3.69 -0.05 4.23
C VAL A 68 -2.78 -0.72 3.20
N ILE A 69 -2.21 0.04 2.26
CA ILE A 69 -1.14 -0.42 1.36
C ILE A 69 0.11 0.41 1.64
N ASP A 70 1.23 -0.26 1.86
CA ASP A 70 2.52 0.37 2.10
C ASP A 70 3.53 -0.01 1.01
N ALA A 71 3.97 1.00 0.25
CA ALA A 71 4.93 0.82 -0.84
C ALA A 71 6.39 0.95 -0.40
N ASP A 72 6.68 1.49 0.77
CA ASP A 72 8.06 1.65 1.26
C ASP A 72 8.10 1.67 2.81
N PRO A 73 7.94 0.50 3.45
CA PRO A 73 7.88 0.45 4.90
C PRO A 73 9.14 0.99 5.56
N TYR A 74 8.96 1.74 6.64
CA TYR A 74 10.03 2.05 7.57
C TYR A 74 10.44 0.80 8.34
N ILE A 75 11.75 0.61 8.52
CA ILE A 75 12.32 -0.48 9.28
C ILE A 75 12.21 -0.14 10.78
N PRO A 76 11.52 -0.95 11.61
CA PRO A 76 11.43 -0.71 13.04
C PRO A 76 12.82 -0.62 13.69
N GLY A 77 13.08 0.45 14.45
CA GLY A 77 14.40 0.69 15.05
C GLY A 77 15.50 1.10 14.06
N GLY A 78 15.20 1.24 12.77
CA GLY A 78 16.15 1.56 11.71
C GLY A 78 16.53 3.05 11.62
N GLY A 79 16.15 3.89 12.59
CA GLY A 79 16.50 5.32 12.58
C GLY A 79 15.96 6.10 11.38
N GLY A 80 14.80 5.70 10.85
CA GLY A 80 14.23 6.27 9.63
C GLY A 80 14.64 5.55 8.34
N ALA A 81 15.44 4.48 8.42
CA ALA A 81 15.70 3.61 7.28
C ALA A 81 14.41 2.95 6.77
N GLN A 82 14.34 2.78 5.46
CA GLN A 82 13.18 2.25 4.73
C GLN A 82 13.59 1.03 3.92
N PHE A 83 12.62 0.30 3.39
CA PHE A 83 12.91 -0.89 2.57
C PHE A 83 13.66 -0.53 1.29
N TYR A 84 13.32 0.61 0.68
CA TYR A 84 13.90 1.05 -0.56
C TYR A 84 14.36 2.50 -0.44
N THR A 85 15.31 2.87 -1.29
CA THR A 85 15.60 4.30 -1.51
C THR A 85 14.46 4.86 -2.33
N ASN A 86 13.72 5.86 -1.83
CA ASN A 86 12.51 6.36 -2.47
C ASN A 86 12.71 6.79 -3.95
N GLN A 87 13.88 7.33 -4.32
CA GLN A 87 14.19 7.69 -5.71
C GLN A 87 14.41 6.49 -6.64
N ASN A 88 14.56 5.29 -6.07
CA ASN A 88 14.77 4.02 -6.77
C ASN A 88 13.59 3.06 -6.62
N ASN A 89 12.48 3.48 -6.00
CA ASN A 89 11.32 2.63 -5.75
C ASN A 89 10.39 2.54 -6.98
N PHE A 90 10.86 1.86 -8.02
CA PHE A 90 10.23 1.75 -9.34
C PHE A 90 9.23 0.57 -9.45
N PHE A 91 8.52 0.51 -10.59
CA PHE A 91 7.80 -0.68 -11.09
C PHE A 91 6.66 -1.21 -10.19
N ARG A 92 5.79 -0.32 -9.73
CA ARG A 92 4.65 -0.64 -8.86
C ARG A 92 3.33 -0.25 -9.48
N SER A 93 2.32 -1.10 -9.32
CA SER A 93 0.97 -0.73 -9.72
C SER A 93 -0.03 -1.18 -8.68
N VAL A 94 -1.00 -0.33 -8.37
CA VAL A 94 -2.22 -0.71 -7.64
C VAL A 94 -3.41 -0.32 -8.49
N ARG A 95 -4.32 -1.26 -8.76
CA ARG A 95 -5.49 -0.98 -9.60
C ARG A 95 -6.73 -1.77 -9.23
N ASN A 96 -7.89 -1.14 -9.43
CA ASN A 96 -9.23 -1.69 -9.23
C ASN A 96 -9.52 -2.05 -7.77
N PHE A 97 -9.52 -1.08 -6.86
CA PHE A 97 -9.83 -1.32 -5.45
C PHE A 97 -10.78 -0.28 -4.89
N VAL A 98 -11.62 -0.71 -3.96
CA VAL A 98 -12.16 0.17 -2.93
C VAL A 98 -11.26 0.03 -1.71
N ILE A 99 -10.75 1.13 -1.16
CA ILE A 99 -10.00 1.14 0.09
C ILE A 99 -10.88 1.85 1.12
N ASP A 100 -11.35 1.10 2.10
CA ASP A 100 -12.29 1.58 3.11
C ASP A 100 -11.63 1.62 4.48
N VAL A 101 -11.44 2.84 4.97
CA VAL A 101 -10.85 3.12 6.29
C VAL A 101 -11.89 3.60 7.29
N ARG A 102 -13.18 3.62 6.96
CA ARG A 102 -14.24 4.18 7.82
C ARG A 102 -14.42 3.46 9.16
N ASN A 103 -13.94 2.22 9.28
CA ASN A 103 -13.93 1.49 10.54
C ASN A 103 -12.84 1.96 11.51
N VAL A 104 -11.75 2.55 11.00
CA VAL A 104 -10.71 3.17 11.84
C VAL A 104 -11.32 4.37 12.56
N PRO A 105 -11.02 4.61 13.85
CA PRO A 105 -11.49 5.80 14.54
C PRO A 105 -11.14 7.07 13.76
N ALA A 106 -12.12 7.94 13.53
CA ALA A 106 -11.99 9.08 12.61
C ALA A 106 -10.77 9.97 12.89
N THR A 107 -10.40 10.12 14.17
CA THR A 107 -9.29 10.95 14.66
C THR A 107 -7.93 10.26 14.59
N ASP A 108 -7.87 9.01 14.16
CA ASP A 108 -6.65 8.22 14.11
C ASP A 108 -5.96 8.33 12.75
N SER A 109 -4.69 8.75 12.74
CA SER A 109 -3.90 8.95 11.51
C SER A 109 -3.65 7.66 10.72
N GLN A 110 -3.86 6.50 11.36
CA GLN A 110 -3.74 5.17 10.78
C GLN A 110 -4.84 4.89 9.77
N GLY A 111 -5.87 5.74 9.69
CA GLY A 111 -6.89 5.77 8.63
C GLY A 111 -6.34 6.25 7.28
N THR A 112 -5.15 5.76 6.89
CA THR A 112 -4.48 6.09 5.63
C THR A 112 -4.71 4.98 4.61
N GLY A 113 -5.15 5.32 3.40
CA GLY A 113 -5.38 4.33 2.34
C GLY A 113 -4.07 3.77 1.76
N ILE A 114 -3.23 4.61 1.17
CA ILE A 114 -1.98 4.18 0.54
C ILE A 114 -0.83 5.08 0.98
N HIS A 115 0.23 4.49 1.53
CA HIS A 115 1.54 5.12 1.62
C HIS A 115 2.26 4.88 0.29
N TRP A 116 2.31 5.91 -0.55
CA TRP A 116 2.72 5.81 -1.96
C TRP A 116 4.06 6.49 -2.25
N GLN A 117 5.05 6.27 -1.40
CA GLN A 117 6.42 6.76 -1.60
C GLN A 117 7.14 5.95 -2.67
N VAL A 118 7.02 6.40 -3.92
CA VAL A 118 7.54 5.69 -5.10
C VAL A 118 8.26 6.60 -6.08
N ALA A 119 8.89 6.00 -7.08
CA ALA A 119 9.55 6.71 -8.19
C ALA A 119 8.87 6.39 -9.55
N GLN A 120 9.59 6.50 -10.67
CA GLN A 120 9.05 6.31 -12.02
C GLN A 120 8.53 4.89 -12.29
N ALA A 121 7.77 4.76 -13.38
CA ALA A 121 7.12 3.51 -13.79
C ALA A 121 6.20 2.93 -12.71
N THR A 122 5.49 3.83 -12.02
CA THR A 122 4.48 3.48 -11.01
C THR A 122 3.13 4.09 -11.32
N SER A 123 2.05 3.45 -10.88
CA SER A 123 0.69 3.94 -11.15
C SER A 123 -0.34 3.51 -10.11
N LEU A 124 -1.27 4.41 -9.83
CA LEU A 124 -2.54 4.15 -9.16
C LEU A 124 -3.66 4.33 -10.18
N MET A 125 -4.54 3.35 -10.33
CA MET A 125 -5.60 3.40 -11.35
C MET A 125 -6.90 2.81 -10.81
N ASN A 126 -8.03 3.50 -11.01
CA ASN A 126 -9.36 2.99 -10.62
C ASN A 126 -9.40 2.58 -9.13
N ILE A 127 -9.12 3.54 -8.24
CA ILE A 127 -9.15 3.34 -6.78
C ILE A 127 -10.16 4.31 -6.18
N VAL A 128 -11.06 3.78 -5.35
CA VAL A 128 -12.01 4.57 -4.58
C VAL A 128 -11.60 4.54 -3.11
N PHE A 129 -11.41 5.71 -2.51
CA PHE A 129 -11.13 5.84 -1.08
C PHE A 129 -12.42 6.17 -0.32
N GLN A 130 -12.79 5.33 0.64
CA GLN A 130 -13.92 5.54 1.53
C GLN A 130 -13.39 5.92 2.92
N MET A 131 -13.69 7.15 3.34
CA MET A 131 -13.13 7.78 4.55
C MET A 131 -14.25 8.39 5.40
N SER A 132 -13.93 8.72 6.65
CA SER A 132 -14.86 9.44 7.52
C SER A 132 -15.07 10.86 6.99
N THR A 133 -16.26 11.41 7.22
CA THR A 133 -16.60 12.81 6.92
C THR A 133 -16.72 13.67 8.18
N SER A 134 -16.31 13.14 9.35
CA SER A 134 -16.26 13.90 10.59
C SER A 134 -15.34 15.11 10.46
N ALA A 135 -15.70 16.22 11.10
CA ALA A 135 -14.97 17.49 10.98
C ALA A 135 -13.52 17.41 11.53
N ASP A 136 -13.25 16.46 12.42
CA ASP A 136 -11.97 16.21 13.06
C ASP A 136 -11.24 14.99 12.48
N THR A 137 -11.62 14.52 11.29
CA THR A 137 -11.02 13.31 10.74
C THR A 137 -9.54 13.49 10.38
N ALA A 138 -8.72 12.53 10.82
CA ALA A 138 -7.34 12.35 10.43
C ALA A 138 -7.19 11.33 9.27
N HIS A 139 -8.30 10.83 8.71
CA HIS A 139 -8.26 9.89 7.59
C HIS A 139 -7.73 10.58 6.33
N GLN A 140 -6.90 9.86 5.58
CA GLN A 140 -6.31 10.37 4.35
C GLN A 140 -6.25 9.29 3.27
N GLY A 141 -6.49 9.66 2.02
CA GLY A 141 -6.50 8.69 0.92
C GLY A 141 -5.09 8.20 0.59
N ILE A 142 -4.19 9.14 0.31
CA ILE A 142 -2.80 8.87 -0.07
C ILE A 142 -1.87 9.71 0.81
N TRP A 143 -0.88 9.05 1.40
CA TRP A 143 0.26 9.69 2.04
C TRP A 143 1.50 9.56 1.15
N MET A 144 2.10 10.70 0.82
CA MET A 144 3.33 10.80 0.02
C MET A 144 4.21 11.91 0.60
N GLU A 145 5.20 11.52 1.39
CA GLU A 145 6.13 12.45 2.04
C GLU A 145 7.31 12.84 1.15
N ASN A 146 7.70 11.98 0.20
CA ASN A 146 8.72 12.24 -0.82
C ASN A 146 8.67 11.18 -1.94
N GLY A 147 9.47 11.37 -2.99
CA GLY A 147 9.54 10.48 -4.15
C GLY A 147 10.04 11.21 -5.40
N ARG A 148 10.26 10.48 -6.50
CA ARG A 148 10.59 11.07 -7.81
C ARG A 148 9.71 10.50 -8.91
N LEU A 149 8.52 11.08 -9.03
CA LEU A 149 7.62 10.85 -10.14
C LEU A 149 8.16 11.62 -11.36
N GLY A 150 8.11 11.03 -12.56
CA GLY A 150 8.61 11.67 -13.78
C GLY A 150 7.98 13.04 -14.04
N ARG A 151 8.65 13.87 -14.84
CA ARG A 151 8.08 15.14 -15.33
C ARG A 151 6.89 14.91 -16.25
#